data_AF-A0A358A1D1-F1
#
_entry.id   AF-A0A358A1D1-F1
#
_cell.length_a   1.000
_cell.length_b   1.000
_cell.length_c   1.000
_cell.angle_alpha   90.00
_cell.angle_beta   90.00
_cell.angle_gamma   90.00
#
_symmetry.space_group_name_H-M   'P 1'
#
loop_
_entity.id
_entity.type
_entity.pdbx_description
1 polymer ?
#
loop_
_entity_poly.entity_id
_entity_poly.type
_entity_poly.pdbx_seq_one_letter_code
_entity_poly.pdbx_strand_id
1 'polypeptide(L)' 'MISCATTDVAGTQALAAEVAALVVDGDLLVLVGDLGAGKTHFTKGFA' A
#
# COMPACT_ATOMS: atom_id res chain seq x y z
N MET A 1 7.71 -7.74 13.93
CA MET A 1 7.99 -6.73 12.88
C MET A 1 7.49 -7.34 11.57
N ILE A 2 6.56 -6.69 10.87
CA ILE A 2 6.00 -7.20 9.60
C ILE A 2 6.77 -6.53 8.45
N SER A 3 7.23 -7.31 7.47
CA SER A 3 7.90 -6.81 6.27
C SER A 3 7.49 -7.63 5.05
N CYS A 4 7.31 -6.97 3.92
CA CYS A 4 7.05 -7.61 2.64
C CYS A 4 7.78 -6.86 1.52
N ALA A 5 7.95 -7.50 0.37
CA ALA A 5 8.55 -6.91 -0.82
C ALA A 5 7.73 -7.31 -2.05
N THR A 6 7.62 -6.38 -3.00
CA THR A 6 6.97 -6.57 -4.29
C THR A 6 7.97 -6.26 -5.39
N THR A 7 7.86 -6.92 -6.54
CA THR A 7 8.80 -6.77 -7.66
C THR A 7 8.24 -5.93 -8.80
N ASP A 8 6.96 -5.58 -8.73
CA ASP A 8 6.26 -4.81 -9.75
C ASP A 8 5.12 -3.96 -9.17
N VAL A 9 4.52 -3.15 -10.04
CA VAL A 9 3.40 -2.26 -9.70
C VAL A 9 2.16 -3.06 -9.32
N ALA A 10 1.86 -4.15 -10.04
CA ALA A 10 0.69 -4.98 -9.80
C ALA A 10 0.71 -5.62 -8.41
N GLY A 11 1.87 -6.16 -7.98
CA GLY A 11 2.06 -6.69 -6.63
C GLY A 11 1.90 -5.62 -5.55
N THR A 12 2.34 -4.39 -5.80
CA THR A 12 2.17 -3.26 -4.87
C THR A 12 0.68 -2.90 -4.71
N GLN A 13 -0.07 -2.93 -5.81
CA GLN A 13 -1.51 -2.68 -5.79
C GLN A 13 -2.30 -3.81 -5.10
N ALA A 14 -1.95 -5.07 -5.39
CA ALA A 14 -2.56 -6.23 -4.74
C ALA A 14 -2.31 -6.21 -3.22
N LEU A 15 -1.08 -5.92 -2.78
CA LEU A 15 -0.77 -5.74 -1.37
C LEU A 15 -1.63 -4.62 -0.74
N ALA A 16 -1.79 -3.50 -1.43
CA ALA A 16 -2.60 -2.39 -0.93
C ALA A 16 -4.08 -2.77 -0.75
N ALA A 17 -4.64 -3.57 -1.67
CA ALA A 17 -6.01 -4.08 -1.57
C ALA A 17 -6.20 -5.00 -0.35
N GLU A 18 -5.23 -5.89 -0.08
CA GLU A 18 -5.25 -6.74 1.11
C GLU A 18 -5.19 -5.91 2.41
N VAL A 19 -4.39 -4.83 2.42
CA VAL A 19 -4.36 -3.91 3.57
C VAL A 19 -5.69 -3.16 3.69
N ALA A 20 -6.28 -2.69 2.59
CA ALA A 20 -7.56 -1.99 2.60
C ALA A 20 -8.70 -2.83 3.19
N ALA A 21 -8.70 -4.15 2.94
CA ALA A 21 -9.68 -5.08 3.51
C ALA A 21 -9.63 -5.20 5.05
N LEU A 22 -8.54 -4.74 5.68
CA LEU A 22 -8.34 -4.78 7.14
C LEU A 22 -8.62 -3.44 7.82
N VAL A 23 -8.72 -2.35 7.05
CA VAL A 23 -8.86 -0.98 7.55
C VAL A 23 -10.31 -0.70 7.93
N VAL A 24 -10.53 -0.01 9.05
CA VAL A 24 -11.84 0.38 9.55
C VAL A 24 -11.99 1.90 9.67
N ASP A 25 -13.22 2.38 9.84
CA ASP A 25 -13.49 3.80 10.03
C ASP A 25 -12.70 4.37 11.23
N GLY A 26 -11.96 5.45 10.97
CA GLY A 26 -11.12 6.12 11.96
C GLY A 26 -9.63 5.78 11.89
N ASP A 27 -9.24 4.78 11.10
CA ASP A 27 -7.83 4.46 10.87
C ASP A 27 -7.13 5.54 10.04
N LEU A 28 -5.83 5.75 10.34
CA LEU A 28 -4.95 6.65 9.61
C LEU A 28 -3.74 5.88 9.06
N LEU A 29 -3.66 5.78 7.74
CA LEU A 29 -2.53 5.17 7.05
C LEU A 29 -1.60 6.25 6.47
N VAL A 30 -0.33 6.25 6.92
CA VAL A 30 0.69 7.19 6.44
C VAL A 30 1.68 6.47 5.52
N LEU A 31 1.75 6.88 4.26
CA LEU A 31 2.71 6.35 3.29
C LEU A 31 3.97 7.22 3.23
N VAL A 32 5.12 6.64 3.56
CA VAL A 32 6.43 7.31 3.59
C VAL A 32 7.38 6.65 2.60
N GLY A 33 8.20 7.46 1.92
CA GLY A 33 9.22 7.00 0.98
C GLY A 33 9.54 8.08 -0.05
N ASP A 34 10.64 7.89 -0.80
CA ASP A 34 11.14 8.86 -1.78
C ASP A 34 10.21 9.03 -3.00
N LEU A 35 10.54 10.00 -3.87
CA LEU A 35 9.86 10.16 -5.15
C LEU A 35 10.05 8.89 -6.00
N GLY A 36 8.95 8.35 -6.52
CA GLY A 36 8.98 7.09 -7.28
C GLY A 36 8.97 5.81 -6.44
N ALA A 37 8.99 5.89 -5.10
CA ALA A 37 8.98 4.71 -4.21
C ALA A 37 7.68 3.86 -4.24
N GLY A 38 6.72 4.17 -5.11
CA GLY A 38 5.49 3.39 -5.26
C GLY A 38 4.31 3.80 -4.38
N LYS A 39 4.43 4.86 -3.55
CA LYS A 39 3.33 5.37 -2.70
C LYS A 39 2.01 5.57 -3.45
N THR A 40 2.04 6.20 -4.62
CA THR A 40 0.85 6.40 -5.46
C THR A 40 0.32 5.11 -6.08
N HIS A 41 1.19 4.14 -6.40
CA HIS A 41 0.75 2.82 -6.84
C HIS A 41 0.04 2.07 -5.72
N PHE A 42 0.54 2.16 -4.48
CA PHE A 42 -0.15 1.64 -3.30
C PHE A 42 -1.52 2.29 -3.14
N THR A 43 -1.62 3.64 -3.15
CA THR A 43 -2.92 4.32 -3.06
C THR A 43 -3.91 3.90 -4.15
N LYS A 44 -3.43 3.59 -5.37
CA LYS A 44 -4.29 3.11 -6.47
C LYS A 44 -4.85 1.71 -6.26
N GLY A 45 -4.14 0.83 -5.55
CA GLY A 45 -4.65 -0.50 -5.20
C GLY A 45 -5.45 -0.51 -3.90
N PHE A 46 -5.30 0.54 -3.10
CA PHE A 46 -6.06 0.76 -1.87
C PHE A 46 -7.48 1.31 -2.13
N ALA A 47 -7.66 2.03 -3.24
CA ALA A 47 -8.93 2.60 -3.71
C ALA A 47 -9.77 1.56 -4.46
#